data_AF-A0A0B7MQB2-F1
#
_entry.id   AF-A0A0B7MQB2-F1
#
_cell.length_a   1.000
_cell.length_b   1.000
_cell.length_c   1.000
_cell.angle_alpha   90.00
_cell.angle_beta   90.00
_cell.angle_gamma   90.00
#
_symmetry.space_group_name_H-M   'P 1'
#
loop_
_entity.id
_entity.type
_entity.pdbx_description
1 polymer ?
#
loop_
_entity_poly.entity_id
_entity_poly.type
_entity_poly.pdbx_seq_one_letter_code
_entity_poly.pdbx_strand_id
1 'polypeptide(L)'
;MLKEIAGNPASSVETRDHAQQQLMKITERTAREVELEKLVVAQGFKDAVVLIQDQSATVIIQGTSLSGSEAEKIKDVVGRVALLEPGSIYVIPKP
;
A
#
# COMPACT_ATOMS: atom_id res chain seq x y z
N MET A 1 12.53 -9.87 -13.27
CA MET A 1 13.32 -10.53 -12.22
C MET A 1 12.49 -11.57 -11.45
N LEU A 2 11.63 -11.18 -10.50
CA LEU A 2 10.91 -12.14 -9.64
C LEU A 2 9.94 -13.08 -10.39
N LYS A 3 9.15 -12.55 -11.33
CA LYS A 3 8.25 -13.34 -12.20
C LYS A 3 9.02 -14.34 -13.07
N GLU A 4 10.21 -13.97 -13.54
CA GLU A 4 11.05 -14.82 -14.38
C GLU A 4 11.65 -15.97 -13.57
N ILE A 5 12.13 -15.70 -12.35
CA ILE A 5 12.65 -16.73 -11.44
C ILE A 5 11.54 -17.71 -11.04
N ALA A 6 10.35 -17.22 -10.68
CA ALA A 6 9.21 -18.05 -10.29
C ALA A 6 8.77 -19.03 -11.39
N GLY A 7 8.96 -18.66 -12.66
CA GLY A 7 8.63 -19.49 -13.83
C GLY A 7 9.81 -20.27 -14.42
N ASN A 8 11.03 -20.13 -13.88
CA ASN A 8 12.22 -20.72 -14.48
C ASN A 8 12.46 -22.18 -14.02
N PRO A 9 12.29 -23.19 -14.90
CA PRO A 9 12.52 -24.58 -14.53
C PRO A 9 13.99 -24.91 -14.21
N ALA A 10 14.94 -24.06 -14.62
CA ALA A 10 16.36 -24.20 -14.28
C ALA A 10 16.71 -23.72 -12.85
N SER A 11 15.79 -23.07 -12.15
CA SER A 11 15.94 -22.68 -10.76
C SER A 11 15.51 -23.79 -9.80
N SER A 12 16.14 -23.87 -8.63
CA SER A 12 15.75 -24.83 -7.60
C SER A 12 14.29 -24.63 -7.19
N VAL A 13 13.63 -25.70 -6.73
CA VAL A 13 12.24 -25.66 -6.25
C VAL A 13 12.10 -24.63 -5.13
N GLU A 14 13.02 -24.63 -4.16
CA GLU A 14 13.05 -23.67 -3.06
C GLU A 14 13.14 -22.21 -3.53
N THR A 15 13.99 -21.92 -4.52
CA THR A 15 14.11 -20.56 -5.08
C THR A 15 12.84 -20.13 -5.82
N ARG A 16 12.19 -21.06 -6.54
CA ARG A 16 10.90 -20.80 -7.20
C ARG A 16 9.79 -20.56 -6.19
N ASP A 17 9.68 -21.40 -5.16
CA ASP A 17 8.66 -21.29 -4.12
C ASP A 17 8.80 -19.96 -3.36
N HIS A 18 10.03 -19.59 -2.99
CA HIS A 18 10.29 -18.30 -2.37
C HIS A 18 9.88 -17.13 -3.29
N ALA A 19 10.23 -17.19 -4.58
CA ALA A 19 9.82 -16.17 -5.54
C ALA A 19 8.29 -16.07 -5.70
N GLN A 20 7.59 -17.21 -5.71
CA GLN A 20 6.13 -17.25 -5.77
C GLN A 20 5.48 -16.65 -4.52
N GLN A 21 5.97 -16.96 -3.33
CA GLN A 21 5.49 -16.38 -2.08
C GLN A 21 5.67 -14.86 -2.06
N GLN A 22 6.81 -14.36 -2.54
CA GLN A 22 7.06 -12.92 -2.64
C GLN A 22 6.10 -12.26 -3.65
N LEU A 23 5.82 -12.90 -4.78
CA LEU A 23 4.84 -12.39 -5.76
C LEU A 23 3.42 -12.35 -5.19
N MET A 24 3.03 -13.35 -4.39
CA MET A 24 1.73 -13.36 -3.71
C MET A 24 1.62 -12.19 -2.74
N LYS A 25 2.64 -11.96 -1.90
CA LYS A 25 2.70 -10.80 -1.00
C LYS A 25 2.59 -9.46 -1.75
N ILE A 26 3.32 -9.31 -2.86
CA ILE A 26 3.25 -8.08 -3.69
C ILE A 26 1.82 -7.89 -4.22
N THR A 27 1.20 -8.96 -4.71
CA THR A 27 -0.16 -8.91 -5.30
C THR A 27 -1.20 -8.52 -4.25
N GLU A 28 -1.15 -9.15 -3.06
CA GLU A 28 -2.03 -8.82 -1.95
C GLU A 28 -1.84 -7.37 -1.49
N ARG A 29 -0.58 -6.92 -1.41
CA ARG A 29 -0.26 -5.54 -1.04
C ARG A 29 -0.83 -4.54 -2.04
N THR A 30 -0.60 -4.75 -3.34
CA THR A 30 -1.14 -3.88 -4.40
C THR A 30 -2.66 -3.88 -4.43
N ALA A 31 -3.32 -5.01 -4.13
CA ALA A 31 -4.77 -5.03 -4.00
C ALA A 31 -5.26 -4.13 -2.86
N ARG A 32 -4.59 -4.15 -1.69
CA ARG A 32 -4.90 -3.27 -0.56
C ARG A 32 -4.61 -1.80 -0.85
N GLU A 33 -3.52 -1.50 -1.57
CA GLU A 33 -3.20 -0.13 -2.01
C GLU A 33 -4.36 0.44 -2.83
N VAL A 34 -4.84 -0.29 -3.84
CA VAL A 34 -5.97 0.12 -4.69
C VAL A 34 -7.28 0.24 -3.90
N GLU A 35 -7.53 -0.66 -2.95
CA GLU A 35 -8.70 -0.55 -2.07
C GLU A 35 -8.65 0.73 -1.23
N LEU A 36 -7.49 1.01 -0.63
CA LEU A 36 -7.30 2.19 0.21
C LEU A 36 -7.39 3.50 -0.58
N GLU A 37 -6.85 3.56 -1.79
CA GLU A 37 -7.00 4.72 -2.67
C GLU A 37 -8.49 5.08 -2.88
N LYS A 38 -9.32 4.07 -3.17
CA LYS A 38 -10.76 4.25 -3.35
C LYS A 38 -11.45 4.69 -2.05
N LEU A 39 -11.05 4.13 -0.91
CA LEU A 39 -11.60 4.52 0.40
C LEU A 39 -11.22 5.95 0.78
N VAL A 40 -10.00 6.40 0.44
CA VAL A 40 -9.58 7.79 0.65
C VAL A 40 -10.37 8.71 -0.28
N VAL A 41 -10.47 8.40 -1.58
CA VAL A 41 -11.28 9.21 -2.52
C VAL A 41 -12.75 9.30 -2.08
N ALA A 42 -13.34 8.21 -1.58
CA ALA A 42 -14.71 8.19 -1.05
C ALA A 42 -14.93 9.10 0.18
N GLN A 43 -13.86 9.51 0.88
CA GLN A 43 -13.94 10.47 1.99
C GLN A 43 -14.00 11.93 1.53
N GLY A 44 -13.90 12.20 0.22
CA GLY A 44 -14.02 13.53 -0.37
C GLY A 44 -12.74 14.09 -0.99
N PHE A 45 -11.66 13.31 -1.02
CA PHE A 45 -10.42 13.72 -1.70
C PHE A 45 -10.53 13.48 -3.20
N LYS A 46 -9.98 14.42 -3.99
CA LYS A 46 -10.05 14.37 -5.45
C LYS A 46 -9.30 13.17 -6.03
N ASP A 47 -8.13 12.89 -5.48
CA ASP A 47 -7.27 11.78 -5.89
C ASP A 47 -6.38 11.38 -4.71
N ALA A 48 -5.99 10.11 -4.67
CA ALA A 48 -5.15 9.55 -3.65
C ALA A 48 -4.26 8.45 -4.23
N VAL A 49 -3.02 8.39 -3.76
CA VAL A 49 -2.07 7.31 -4.02
C VAL A 49 -1.66 6.72 -2.68
N VAL A 50 -1.73 5.40 -2.57
CA VAL A 50 -1.36 4.68 -1.34
C VAL A 50 -0.22 3.73 -1.64
N LEU A 51 0.85 3.85 -0.86
CA LEU A 51 2.03 3.02 -0.95
C LEU A 51 2.19 2.27 0.37
N ILE A 52 1.98 0.96 0.35
CA ILE A 52 2.23 0.10 1.49
C ILE A 52 3.64 -0.47 1.37
N GLN A 53 4.40 -0.38 2.45
CA GLN A 53 5.70 -0.98 2.63
C GLN A 53 5.62 -2.01 3.76
N ASP A 54 6.72 -2.69 4.07
CA ASP A 54 6.67 -3.84 5.01
C ASP A 54 6.18 -3.45 6.42
N GLN A 55 6.46 -2.24 6.88
CA GLN A 55 6.08 -1.78 8.23
C GLN A 55 5.52 -0.35 8.26
N SER A 56 5.19 0.21 7.10
CA SER A 56 4.73 1.58 6.97
C SER A 56 3.82 1.77 5.77
N ALA A 57 3.06 2.86 5.78
CA ALA A 57 2.29 3.28 4.63
C ALA A 57 2.47 4.78 4.39
N THR A 58 2.50 5.15 3.12
CA THR A 58 2.47 6.55 2.70
C THR A 58 1.22 6.79 1.88
N VAL A 59 0.43 7.78 2.28
CA VAL A 59 -0.73 8.24 1.54
C VAL A 59 -0.41 9.61 0.98
N ILE A 60 -0.53 9.74 -0.33
CA ILE A 60 -0.39 11.02 -1.02
C ILE A 60 -1.79 11.41 -1.47
N ILE A 61 -2.24 12.60 -1.09
CA ILE A 61 -3.53 13.12 -1.52
C ILE A 61 -3.36 14.33 -2.41
N GLN A 62 -4.21 14.48 -3.42
CA GLN A 62 -4.25 15.71 -4.21
C GLN A 62 -4.91 16.83 -3.40
N GLY A 63 -4.15 17.88 -3.10
CA GLY A 63 -4.63 19.02 -2.34
C GLY A 63 -3.49 19.93 -1.86
N THR A 64 -3.80 21.20 -1.63
CA THR A 64 -2.84 22.21 -1.15
C THR A 64 -2.61 22.12 0.35
N SER A 65 -3.56 21.58 1.11
CA SER A 65 -3.48 21.46 2.56
C SER A 65 -4.27 20.27 3.06
N LEU A 66 -3.90 19.77 4.23
CA LEU A 66 -4.56 18.68 4.94
C LEU A 66 -4.76 19.11 6.39
N SER A 67 -6.00 19.10 6.87
CA SER A 67 -6.27 19.37 8.29
C SER A 67 -5.87 18.18 9.17
N GLY A 68 -5.62 18.44 10.46
CA GLY A 68 -5.27 17.38 11.41
C GLY A 68 -6.36 16.30 11.53
N SER A 69 -7.64 16.70 11.48
CA SER A 69 -8.76 15.75 11.56
C SER A 69 -8.90 14.89 10.30
N GLU A 70 -8.62 15.45 9.13
CA GLU A 70 -8.55 14.68 7.88
C GLU A 70 -7.37 13.70 7.88
N ALA A 71 -6.21 14.12 8.37
CA ALA A 71 -5.03 13.25 8.49
C ALA A 71 -5.31 12.06 9.41
N GLU A 72 -5.94 12.30 10.56
CA GLU A 72 -6.33 11.24 11.51
C GLU A 72 -7.33 10.25 10.91
N LYS A 73 -8.34 10.74 10.16
CA LYS A 73 -9.30 9.86 9.47
C LYS A 73 -8.63 8.95 8.45
N ILE A 74 -7.71 9.51 7.65
CA ILE A 74 -6.94 8.74 6.68
C ILE A 74 -6.10 7.68 7.39
N LYS A 75 -5.38 8.06 8.46
CA LYS A 75 -4.55 7.14 9.24
C LYS A 75 -5.37 6.00 9.85
N ASP A 76 -6.56 6.29 10.38
CA ASP A 76 -7.46 5.25 10.93
C ASP A 76 -7.86 4.22 9.87
N VAL A 77 -8.32 4.67 8.70
CA VAL A 77 -8.73 3.77 7.61
C VAL A 77 -7.55 2.93 7.12
N VAL A 78 -6.39 3.57 6.90
CA VAL A 78 -5.18 2.88 6.45
C VAL A 78 -4.68 1.89 7.49
N GLY A 79 -4.65 2.26 8.77
CA GLY A 79 -4.23 1.38 9.85
C GLY A 79 -5.10 0.13 9.95
N ARG A 80 -6.42 0.27 9.80
CA ARG A 80 -7.35 -0.86 9.84
C ARG A 80 -7.21 -1.82 8.67
N VAL A 81 -7.05 -1.33 7.44
CA VAL A 81 -6.97 -2.19 6.24
C VAL A 81 -5.55 -2.76 6.05
N ALA A 82 -4.52 -1.96 6.31
CA ALA A 82 -3.12 -2.38 6.17
C ALA A 82 -2.58 -3.11 7.40
N LEU A 83 -3.32 -3.13 8.52
CA LEU A 83 -2.88 -3.69 9.81
C LEU A 83 -1.59 -3.02 10.31
N LEU A 84 -1.53 -1.70 10.19
CA LEU A 84 -0.38 -0.89 10.56
C LEU A 84 -0.71 0.01 11.76
N GLU A 85 0.31 0.24 12.59
CA GLU A 85 0.21 1.20 13.68
C GLU A 85 0.10 2.64 13.15
N PRO A 86 -0.71 3.52 13.76
CA PRO A 86 -0.89 4.90 13.32
C PRO A 86 0.42 5.70 13.21
N GLY A 87 1.43 5.36 14.03
CA GLY A 87 2.75 5.98 14.01
C GLY A 87 3.58 5.68 12.76
N SER A 88 3.23 4.63 12.02
CA SER A 88 3.92 4.21 10.79
C SER A 88 3.21 4.67 9.51
N ILE A 89 2.20 5.53 9.63
CA ILE A 89 1.38 6.01 8.51
C ILE A 89 1.65 7.50 8.29
N TYR A 90 2.16 7.82 7.10
CA TYR A 90 2.48 9.18 6.69
C TYR A 90 1.44 9.66 5.67
N VAL A 91 0.90 10.85 5.87
CA VAL A 91 -0.07 11.47 4.94
C VAL A 91 0.52 12.78 4.43
N ILE A 92 0.63 12.90 3.10
CA ILE A 92 1.31 13.99 2.43
C ILE A 92 0.35 14.64 1.43
N PRO A 93 -0.02 15.92 1.62
CA PRO A 93 -0.74 16.67 0.59
C PRO A 93 0.21 17.05 -0.54
N LYS A 94 -0.24 16.87 -1.79
CA LYS A 94 0.47 17.29 -3.00
C LYS A 94 -0.42 18.24 -3.82
N PRO A 95 0.02 19.48 -4.06
CA PRO A 95 -0.77 20.48 -4.79
C PRO A 95 -0.99 20.15 -6.26
#